data_AF-A0A3N2M814-F1
#
_entry.id   AF-A0A3N2M814-F1
#
_cell.length_a   1.000
_cell.length_b   1.000
_cell.length_c   1.000
_cell.angle_alpha   90.00
_cell.angle_beta   90.00
_cell.angle_gamma   90.00
#
_symmetry.space_group_name_H-M   'P 1'
#
loop_
_entity.id
_entity.type
_entity.pdbx_description
1 polymer ?
#
loop_
_entity_poly.entity_id
_entity_poly.type
_entity_poly.pdbx_seq_one_letter_code
_entity_poly.pdbx_strand_id
1 'polypeptide(L)'
;MKKIEANKQLIAACGLYCGACRKYLTEQCPGCHLNEKTSWCKIRTCAKGCGFHTCAECDKDVTDCRIFSNPIGNVLGLLFGSDRPACINYIRERGEQAFADEMTLRKCHAIKKQ
;
A
#
# COMPACT_ATOMS: atom_id res chain seq x y z
N MET A 1 -6.16 -18.53 -9.01
CA MET A 1 -6.00 -17.27 -8.25
C MET A 1 -5.28 -17.62 -6.96
N LYS A 2 -4.19 -16.91 -6.61
CA LYS A 2 -3.42 -17.17 -5.39
C LYS A 2 -4.31 -17.09 -4.15
N LYS A 3 -3.92 -17.78 -3.07
CA LYS A 3 -4.55 -17.58 -1.77
C LYS A 3 -4.10 -16.22 -1.22
N ILE A 4 -5.00 -15.56 -0.49
CA ILE A 4 -4.63 -14.37 0.27
C ILE A 4 -3.93 -14.89 1.52
N GLU A 5 -2.65 -14.59 1.63
CA GLU A 5 -1.78 -14.96 2.76
C GLU A 5 -1.41 -13.69 3.51
N ALA A 6 -1.18 -13.76 4.81
CA ALA A 6 -0.74 -12.63 5.61
C ALA A 6 0.77 -12.46 5.55
N ASN A 7 1.25 -11.77 4.51
CA ASN A 7 2.66 -11.55 4.25
C ASN A 7 2.95 -10.05 4.16
N LYS A 8 3.67 -9.53 5.15
CA LYS A 8 4.06 -8.11 5.19
C LYS A 8 4.83 -7.65 3.95
N GLN A 9 5.59 -8.50 3.28
CA GLN A 9 6.32 -8.14 2.05
C GLN A 9 5.40 -7.77 0.88
N LEU A 10 4.11 -8.05 1.00
CA LEU A 10 3.07 -7.68 0.03
C LEU A 10 2.39 -6.35 0.37
N ILE A 11 2.88 -5.60 1.35
CA ILE A 11 2.42 -4.24 1.62
C ILE A 11 3.15 -3.29 0.67
N ALA A 12 2.37 -2.48 -0.05
CA ALA A 12 2.87 -1.48 -0.96
C ALA A 12 3.47 -0.29 -0.19
N ALA A 13 4.39 0.43 -0.83
CA ALA A 13 4.97 1.65 -0.25
C ALA A 13 3.92 2.66 0.24
N CYS A 14 2.77 2.73 -0.44
CA CYS A 14 1.66 3.62 -0.09
C CYS A 14 0.67 3.05 0.95
N GLY A 15 0.96 1.90 1.55
CA GLY A 15 0.12 1.25 2.56
C GLY A 15 -0.95 0.30 2.02
N LEU A 16 -1.13 0.15 0.71
CA LEU A 16 -2.08 -0.81 0.14
C LEU A 16 -1.57 -2.25 0.24
N TYR A 17 -2.45 -3.21 0.45
CA TYR A 17 -2.10 -4.62 0.55
C TYR A 17 -2.21 -5.36 -0.79
N CYS A 18 -1.07 -5.62 -1.43
CA CYS A 18 -1.00 -6.36 -2.68
C CYS A 18 -1.45 -7.82 -2.52
N GLY A 19 -1.29 -8.43 -1.34
CA GLY A 19 -1.71 -9.80 -1.05
C GLY A 19 -3.21 -10.03 -1.23
N ALA A 20 -4.04 -8.98 -1.16
CA ALA A 20 -5.47 -9.03 -1.46
C ALA A 20 -5.85 -8.32 -2.77
N CYS A 21 -4.89 -7.89 -3.58
CA CYS A 21 -5.15 -7.22 -4.86
C CYS A 21 -5.44 -8.23 -5.97
N ARG A 22 -6.56 -8.07 -6.69
CA ARG A 22 -6.97 -8.98 -7.77
C ARG A 22 -5.87 -9.23 -8.80
N LYS A 23 -5.17 -8.19 -9.27
CA LYS A 23 -4.10 -8.34 -10.28
C LYS A 23 -2.91 -9.13 -9.77
N TYR A 24 -2.57 -9.00 -8.49
CA TYR A 24 -1.51 -9.82 -7.88
C TYR A 24 -1.96 -11.28 -7.76
N LEU A 25 -3.19 -11.49 -7.30
CA LEU A 25 -3.77 -12.82 -7.13
C LEU A 25 -3.99 -13.57 -8.46
N THR A 26 -4.20 -12.87 -9.56
CA THR A 26 -4.28 -13.43 -10.92
C THR A 26 -2.96 -13.37 -11.68
N GLU A 27 -1.85 -13.06 -11.00
CA GLU A 27 -0.49 -13.07 -11.54
C GLU A 27 -0.23 -12.09 -12.70
N GLN A 28 -1.11 -11.10 -12.84
CA GLN A 28 -0.98 -10.01 -13.81
C GLN A 28 -0.12 -8.85 -13.29
N CYS A 29 0.24 -8.88 -12.00
CA CYS A 29 1.08 -7.88 -11.36
C CYS A 29 2.01 -8.55 -10.33
N PRO A 30 3.32 -8.22 -10.31
CA PRO A 30 4.26 -8.85 -9.38
C PRO A 30 4.22 -8.26 -7.95
N GLY A 31 3.37 -7.26 -7.70
CA GLY A 31 3.32 -6.53 -6.42
C GLY A 31 4.09 -5.21 -6.47
N CYS A 32 3.91 -4.35 -5.46
CA CYS A 32 4.41 -2.98 -5.48
C CYS A 32 5.93 -2.89 -5.68
N HIS A 33 6.71 -3.63 -4.88
CA HIS A 33 8.17 -3.50 -4.84
C HIS A 33 8.90 -4.10 -6.04
N LEU A 34 8.27 -5.05 -6.73
CA LEU A 34 8.84 -5.76 -7.89
C LEU A 34 8.31 -5.24 -9.24
N ASN A 35 7.37 -4.29 -9.25
CA ASN A 35 6.75 -3.85 -10.50
C ASN A 35 7.56 -2.78 -11.24
N GLU A 36 8.52 -3.19 -12.06
CA GLU A 36 9.35 -2.27 -12.85
C GLU A 36 8.53 -1.39 -13.82
N LYS A 37 7.38 -1.88 -14.31
CA LYS A 37 6.50 -1.14 -15.22
C LYS A 37 5.88 0.11 -14.59
N THR A 38 5.90 0.23 -13.27
CA THR A 38 5.40 1.41 -12.54
C THR A 38 6.52 2.31 -12.03
N SER A 39 7.65 2.40 -12.75
CA SER A 39 8.78 3.30 -12.45
C SER A 39 8.37 4.77 -12.23
N TRP A 40 7.24 5.18 -12.83
CA TRP A 40 6.63 6.50 -12.64
C TRP A 40 6.02 6.74 -11.24
N CYS A 41 5.84 5.69 -10.42
CA CYS A 41 5.24 5.82 -9.09
C CYS A 41 6.21 6.49 -8.10
N LYS A 42 6.07 7.81 -7.94
CA LYS A 42 6.93 8.64 -7.08
C LYS A 42 6.95 8.19 -5.62
N ILE A 43 5.83 7.67 -5.08
CA ILE A 43 5.75 7.19 -3.70
C ILE A 43 6.71 6.03 -3.48
N ARG A 44 6.68 5.04 -4.37
CA ARG A 44 7.57 3.88 -4.29
C ARG A 44 9.03 4.28 -4.46
N THR A 45 9.32 5.14 -5.45
CA THR A 45 10.67 5.64 -5.68
C THR A 45 11.21 6.39 -4.46
N CYS A 46 10.37 7.20 -3.81
CA CYS A 46 10.71 7.90 -2.58
C CYS A 46 10.98 6.93 -1.42
N ALA A 47 10.06 6.00 -1.13
CA ALA A 47 10.23 5.03 -0.05
C ALA A 47 11.51 4.20 -0.24
N LYS A 48 11.72 3.66 -1.45
CA LYS A 48 12.94 2.91 -1.80
C LYS A 48 14.21 3.76 -1.64
N GLY A 49 14.18 5.02 -2.06
CA GLY A 49 15.32 5.94 -1.92
C GLY A 49 15.66 6.28 -0.46
N CYS A 50 14.66 6.27 0.42
CA CYS A 50 14.84 6.42 1.86
C CYS A 50 15.16 5.11 2.58
N GLY A 51 15.21 3.97 1.88
CA GLY A 51 15.39 2.65 2.48
C GLY A 51 14.15 2.10 3.21
N PHE A 52 12.99 2.73 3.02
CA PHE A 52 11.74 2.32 3.66
C PHE A 52 11.02 1.28 2.81
N HIS A 53 10.43 0.29 3.50
CA HIS A 53 9.47 -0.64 2.93
C HIS A 53 8.11 0.03 2.74
N THR A 54 7.66 0.87 3.68
CA THR A 54 6.43 1.66 3.53
C THR A 54 6.58 3.10 3.99
N CYS A 55 5.67 3.98 3.54
CA CYS A 55 5.63 5.36 4.04
C CYS A 55 5.32 5.45 5.55
N ALA A 56 4.95 4.35 6.23
CA ALA A 56 4.74 4.34 7.67
C ALA A 56 6.04 4.59 8.44
N GLU A 57 7.19 4.18 7.89
CA GLU A 57 8.52 4.40 8.47
C GLU A 57 9.01 5.85 8.34
N CYS A 58 8.33 6.67 7.54
CA CYS A 58 8.66 8.09 7.41
C CYS A 58 8.02 8.89 8.55
N ASP A 59 8.78 9.76 9.21
CA ASP A 59 8.28 10.63 10.30
C ASP A 59 7.30 11.71 9.81
N LYS A 60 7.27 11.99 8.50
CA LYS A 60 6.38 13.01 7.93
C LYS A 60 4.94 12.53 7.90
N ASP A 61 4.01 13.41 8.26
CA ASP A 61 2.59 13.17 8.02
C ASP A 61 2.32 13.02 6.51
N VAL A 62 1.66 11.93 6.15
CA VAL A 62 1.35 11.62 4.76
C VAL A 62 0.33 12.59 4.17
N THR A 63 -0.49 13.26 4.98
CA THR A 63 -1.41 14.31 4.50
C THR A 63 -0.64 15.51 3.96
N ASP A 64 0.46 15.88 4.61
CA ASP A 64 1.32 17.02 4.27
C ASP A 64 2.40 16.65 3.24
N CYS A 65 2.58 15.35 2.97
CA CYS A 65 3.56 14.87 2.02
C CYS A 65 3.06 15.02 0.57
N ARG A 66 3.56 16.02 -0.15
CA ARG A 66 3.24 16.26 -1.58
C ARG A 66 3.52 15.05 -2.50
N ILE A 67 4.45 14.18 -2.13
CA ILE A 67 4.74 12.94 -2.89
C ILE A 67 3.61 11.92 -2.68
N PHE A 68 3.13 11.78 -1.45
CA PHE A 68 2.07 10.83 -1.07
C PHE A 68 0.68 11.32 -1.46
N SER A 69 0.36 12.57 -1.10
CA SER A 69 -0.85 13.32 -1.42
C SER A 69 -0.79 13.90 -2.84
N ASN A 70 -0.41 13.07 -3.82
CA ASN A 70 -0.41 13.46 -5.21
C ASN A 70 -1.78 13.22 -5.88
N PRO A 71 -2.16 14.02 -6.90
CA PRO A 71 -3.46 13.92 -7.55
C PRO A 71 -3.77 12.53 -8.14
N ILE A 72 -2.76 11.83 -8.68
CA ILE A 72 -2.92 10.52 -9.34
C ILE A 72 -3.27 9.43 -8.30
N GLY A 73 -2.61 9.45 -7.14
CA GLY A 73 -2.91 8.55 -6.02
C GLY A 73 -4.28 8.83 -5.40
N ASN A 74 -4.79 10.06 -5.52
CA ASN A 74 -6.13 10.42 -5.04
C ASN A 74 -7.23 9.92 -5.98
N VAL A 75 -7.01 9.93 -7.30
CA VAL A 75 -7.93 9.38 -8.29
C VAL A 75 -8.06 7.85 -8.16
N LEU A 76 -6.93 7.12 -8.03
CA LEU A 76 -6.97 5.68 -7.79
C LEU A 76 -7.58 5.36 -6.40
N GLY A 77 -7.30 6.19 -5.40
CA GLY A 77 -7.91 6.09 -4.08
C GLY A 77 -9.44 6.14 -4.11
N LEU A 78 -10.00 7.07 -4.90
CA LEU A 78 -11.43 7.27 -5.08
C LEU A 78 -12.10 6.10 -5.83
N LEU A 79 -11.47 5.61 -6.91
CA LEU A 79 -12.02 4.50 -7.70
C LEU A 79 -12.04 3.15 -6.96
N PHE A 80 -11.10 2.93 -6.04
CA PHE A 80 -11.03 1.68 -5.26
C PHE A 80 -11.59 1.81 -3.83
N GLY A 81 -12.09 3.00 -3.46
CA GLY A 81 -12.59 3.32 -2.12
C GLY A 81 -11.54 3.11 -1.04
N SER A 82 -10.26 3.36 -1.34
CA SER A 82 -9.15 3.09 -0.43
C SER A 82 -8.73 4.35 0.32
N ASP A 83 -8.52 4.19 1.62
CA ASP A 83 -7.98 5.22 2.50
C ASP A 83 -6.50 4.92 2.78
N ARG A 84 -5.62 5.44 1.91
CA ARG A 84 -4.16 5.23 2.02
C ARG A 84 -3.60 5.85 3.30
N PRO A 85 -3.95 7.10 3.70
CA PRO A 85 -3.57 7.62 5.02
C PRO A 85 -3.98 6.73 6.18
N ALA A 86 -5.22 6.24 6.22
CA ALA A 86 -5.66 5.32 7.28
C ALA A 86 -4.85 4.02 7.29
N CYS A 87 -4.50 3.48 6.13
CA CYS A 87 -3.63 2.29 6.06
C CYS A 87 -2.25 2.57 6.64
N ILE A 88 -1.63 3.71 6.29
CA ILE A 88 -0.33 4.11 6.83
C ILE A 88 -0.39 4.30 8.35
N ASN A 89 -1.44 4.97 8.86
CA ASN A 89 -1.60 5.17 10.30
C ASN A 89 -1.79 3.84 11.03
N TYR A 90 -2.59 2.91 10.48
CA TYR A 90 -2.73 1.57 11.04
C TYR A 90 -1.36 0.86 11.12
N ILE A 91 -0.55 0.93 10.06
CA ILE A 91 0.78 0.30 10.03
C ILE A 91 1.70 0.95 11.08
N ARG A 92 1.66 2.28 11.24
CA ARG A 92 2.44 2.98 12.28
C ARG A 92 2.06 2.55 13.69
N GLU A 93 0.76 2.44 13.95
CA GLU A 93 0.23 2.14 15.29
C GLU A 93 0.36 0.66 15.67
N ARG A 94 0.17 -0.26 14.71
CA ARG A 94 0.01 -1.69 14.98
C ARG A 94 1.06 -2.57 14.31
N GLY A 95 1.87 -2.01 13.43
CA GLY A 95 2.90 -2.71 12.68
C GLY A 95 2.38 -3.37 11.40
N GLU A 96 3.33 -3.71 10.52
CA GLU A 96 3.05 -4.28 9.21
C GLU A 96 2.38 -5.65 9.26
N GLN A 97 2.78 -6.52 10.18
CA GLN A 97 2.21 -7.86 10.25
C GLN A 97 0.73 -7.82 10.64
N ALA A 98 0.39 -7.02 11.66
CA ALA A 98 -1.00 -6.83 12.06
C ALA A 98 -1.85 -6.25 10.91
N PHE A 99 -1.28 -5.38 10.08
CA PHE A 99 -1.97 -4.88 8.89
C PHE A 99 -2.19 -5.97 7.84
N ALA A 100 -1.17 -6.80 7.56
CA ALA A 100 -1.28 -7.92 6.62
C ALA A 100 -2.31 -8.96 7.09
N ASP A 101 -2.34 -9.27 8.38
CA ASP A 101 -3.33 -10.16 9.01
C ASP A 101 -4.74 -9.59 8.83
N GLU A 102 -4.94 -8.31 9.14
CA GLU A 102 -6.24 -7.64 9.05
C GLU A 102 -6.76 -7.59 7.61
N MET A 103 -5.91 -7.23 6.65
CA MET A 103 -6.25 -7.17 5.23
C MET A 103 -6.56 -8.57 4.66
N THR A 104 -5.86 -9.59 5.17
CA THR A 104 -6.13 -11.00 4.82
C THR A 104 -7.47 -11.46 5.36
N LEU A 105 -7.77 -11.20 6.63
CA LEU A 105 -9.04 -11.53 7.28
C LEU A 105 -10.23 -10.88 6.55
N ARG A 106 -10.11 -9.58 6.25
CA ARG A 106 -11.15 -8.82 5.54
C ARG A 106 -11.20 -9.11 4.03
N LYS A 107 -10.20 -9.78 3.48
CA LYS A 107 -10.01 -10.02 2.04
C LYS A 107 -10.05 -8.71 1.24
N CYS A 108 -9.45 -7.65 1.77
CA CYS A 108 -9.42 -6.33 1.15
C CYS A 108 -8.00 -5.78 1.08
N HIS A 109 -7.75 -4.90 0.11
CA HIS A 109 -6.41 -4.35 -0.13
C HIS A 109 -6.16 -3.01 0.59
N ALA A 110 -7.15 -2.52 1.35
CA ALA A 110 -7.09 -1.24 2.04
C ALA A 110 -8.18 -1.15 3.10
N ILE A 111 -7.98 -0.27 4.08
CA ILE A 111 -9.05 0.35 4.86
C ILE A 111 -9.92 1.15 3.90
N LYS A 112 -11.24 1.04 4.07
CA LYS A 112 -12.22 1.73 3.22
C LYS A 112 -12.47 3.14 3.75
N LYS A 113 -12.61 4.10 2.82
CA LYS A 113 -13.14 5.42 3.17
C LYS A 113 -14.58 5.26 3.66
N GLN A 114 -14.92 5.97 4.73
CA GLN A 114 -16.29 6.11 5.22
C GLN A 114 -17.08 7.07 4.35
#